data_AF-A0A3D3KXC4-F1
#
_entry.id   AF-A0A3D3KXC4-F1
#
_cell.length_a   1.000
_cell.length_b   1.000
_cell.length_c   1.000
_cell.angle_alpha   90.00
_cell.angle_beta   90.00
_cell.angle_gamma   90.00
#
_symmetry.space_group_name_H-M   'P 1'
#
loop_
_entity.id
_entity.type
_entity.pdbx_description
1 polymer ?
#
loop_
_entity_poly.entity_id
_entity_poly.type
_entity_poly.pdbx_seq_one_letter_code
_entity_poly.pdbx_strand_id
1 'polypeptide(L)'
;MRTFGVEEEFLIVDPSNGSPLPLADLLLLKDTGETADPADQPMLAVELHQEQLEVITHPHSSLSGLAAEILSGRAFADSLARNAGARIAALATSPLFVTPHATSNTRYDALLEKFALTAREQLTCGCHIHVSVDSDEEGVAVLDRIRSWLPPLMALSSNSPFWNGTDSGYASFRTQAWNRWSSAGPTEIFGSAQAYHQRVADLAATGVVNNPDFDARLSARHPTVEIRVSDVCLDPRDTVLIAALVRGLVETAAREWKSGKEPDMVPAIILRQGAWLASRWGIDGELLHPLTHKPDTAR
;
A
#
# COMPACT_ATOMS: atom_id res chain seq x y z
N MET A 1 2.52 -22.25 -8.38
CA MET A 1 3.21 -20.94 -8.32
C MET A 1 2.16 -19.92 -7.92
N ARG A 2 2.35 -19.18 -6.82
CA ARG A 2 1.32 -18.27 -6.25
C ARG A 2 0.95 -17.16 -7.23
N THR A 3 -0.32 -16.82 -7.37
CA THR A 3 -0.75 -15.64 -8.12
C THR A 3 -0.58 -14.39 -7.28
N PHE A 4 -0.44 -13.25 -7.93
CA PHE A 4 -0.20 -11.97 -7.27
C PHE A 4 -0.74 -10.82 -8.11
N GLY A 5 -1.20 -9.76 -7.46
CA GLY A 5 -1.77 -8.56 -8.08
C GLY A 5 -1.34 -7.31 -7.32
N VAL A 6 -1.50 -6.16 -7.96
CA VAL A 6 -1.09 -4.85 -7.45
C VAL A 6 -2.26 -3.88 -7.51
N GLU A 7 -2.37 -3.06 -6.47
CA GLU A 7 -3.19 -1.85 -6.43
C GLU A 7 -2.23 -0.65 -6.37
N GLU A 8 -2.31 0.27 -7.33
CA GLU A 8 -1.51 1.50 -7.38
C GLU A 8 -2.41 2.72 -7.24
N GLU A 9 -2.14 3.56 -6.24
CA GLU A 9 -2.81 4.83 -6.06
C GLU A 9 -2.00 5.96 -6.71
N PHE A 10 -2.66 6.91 -7.38
CA PHE A 10 -2.01 8.04 -8.04
C PHE A 10 -2.66 9.36 -7.64
N LEU A 11 -1.87 10.43 -7.60
CA LEU A 11 -2.43 11.79 -7.51
C LEU A 11 -2.94 12.22 -8.88
N ILE A 12 -4.09 12.89 -8.91
CA ILE A 12 -4.58 13.59 -10.10
C ILE A 12 -4.08 15.05 -10.01
N VAL A 13 -3.38 15.53 -11.02
CA VAL A 13 -2.68 16.83 -10.97
C VAL A 13 -2.93 17.69 -12.20
N ASP A 14 -2.86 19.01 -12.02
CA ASP A 14 -2.84 19.99 -13.09
C ASP A 14 -1.50 19.90 -13.86
N PRO A 15 -1.50 19.65 -15.19
CA PRO A 15 -0.27 19.53 -15.97
C PRO A 15 0.58 20.81 -16.03
N SER A 16 -0.02 21.98 -15.79
CA SER A 16 0.65 23.27 -15.92
C SER A 16 1.47 23.66 -14.69
N ASN A 17 1.05 23.21 -13.51
CA ASN A 17 1.63 23.64 -12.23
C ASN A 17 1.82 22.51 -11.19
N GLY A 18 1.29 21.30 -11.46
CA GLY A 18 1.42 20.13 -10.59
C GLY A 18 0.48 20.07 -9.38
N SER A 19 -0.43 21.04 -9.22
CA SER A 19 -1.35 21.07 -8.08
C SER A 19 -2.33 19.91 -8.15
N PRO A 20 -2.62 19.21 -7.02
CA PRO A 20 -3.64 18.18 -6.97
C PRO A 20 -5.04 18.70 -7.35
N LEU A 21 -5.83 17.89 -8.06
CA LEU A 21 -7.15 18.22 -8.57
C LEU A 21 -8.21 17.20 -8.11
N PRO A 22 -9.35 17.64 -7.53
CA PRO A 22 -10.40 16.75 -7.04
C PRO A 22 -11.29 16.24 -8.20
N LEU A 23 -10.81 15.28 -8.97
CA LEU A 23 -11.46 14.81 -10.20
C LEU A 23 -11.83 13.32 -10.21
N ALA A 24 -11.54 12.55 -9.15
CA ALA A 24 -11.68 11.10 -9.15
C ALA A 24 -13.09 10.60 -9.57
N ASP A 25 -14.15 11.19 -9.01
CA ASP A 25 -15.53 10.83 -9.37
C ASP A 25 -15.86 11.09 -10.85
N LEU A 26 -15.32 12.18 -11.42
CA LEU A 26 -15.49 12.49 -12.84
C LEU A 26 -14.78 11.48 -13.73
N LEU A 27 -13.63 10.97 -13.30
CA LEU A 27 -12.86 9.97 -14.07
C LEU A 27 -13.57 8.62 -14.07
N LEU A 28 -14.13 8.18 -12.94
CA LEU A 28 -14.91 6.94 -12.88
C LEU A 28 -16.20 6.99 -13.69
N LEU A 29 -16.88 8.14 -13.77
CA LEU A 29 -18.06 8.26 -14.64
C LEU A 29 -17.70 8.04 -16.13
N LYS A 30 -16.49 8.44 -16.53
CA LYS A 30 -15.99 8.26 -17.91
C LYS A 30 -15.46 6.86 -18.20
N ASP A 31 -15.14 6.08 -17.15
CA ASP A 31 -14.78 4.66 -17.25
C ASP A 31 -15.94 3.80 -17.76
N THR A 32 -17.19 4.19 -17.46
CA THR A 32 -18.40 3.48 -17.91
C THR A 32 -18.76 3.66 -19.40
N GLY A 33 -17.89 4.30 -20.18
CA GLY A 33 -18.11 4.59 -21.60
C GLY A 33 -17.97 3.37 -22.51
N GLU A 34 -19.07 3.04 -23.20
CA GLU A 34 -19.23 2.05 -24.28
C GLU A 34 -17.95 1.80 -25.09
N THR A 35 -17.30 0.63 -25.01
CA THR A 35 -16.61 -0.07 -26.15
C THR A 35 -15.74 -1.30 -25.83
N ALA A 36 -15.46 -1.67 -24.56
CA ALA A 36 -14.68 -2.88 -24.26
C ALA A 36 -15.42 -3.86 -23.33
N ASP A 37 -15.07 -5.14 -23.42
CA ASP A 37 -15.51 -6.17 -22.47
C ASP A 37 -14.98 -5.78 -21.07
N PRO A 38 -15.82 -5.69 -20.02
CA PRO A 38 -15.39 -5.34 -18.67
C PRO A 38 -14.23 -6.19 -18.12
N ALA A 39 -14.00 -7.37 -18.70
CA ALA A 39 -12.88 -8.25 -18.33
C ALA A 39 -11.51 -7.81 -18.88
N ASP A 40 -11.46 -6.92 -19.88
CA ASP A 40 -10.22 -6.50 -20.55
C ASP A 40 -9.75 -5.08 -20.12
N GLN A 41 -10.52 -4.38 -19.30
CA GLN A 41 -10.16 -3.04 -18.80
C GLN A 41 -9.54 -3.10 -17.39
N PRO A 42 -8.52 -2.26 -17.10
CA PRO A 42 -7.99 -2.11 -15.75
C PRO A 42 -9.10 -1.62 -14.81
N MET A 43 -9.22 -2.24 -13.63
CA MET A 43 -10.22 -1.83 -12.65
C MET A 43 -9.78 -0.54 -11.96
N LEU A 44 -10.64 0.47 -11.97
CA LEU A 44 -10.41 1.76 -11.30
C LEU A 44 -11.27 1.89 -10.04
N ALA A 45 -10.73 2.56 -9.03
CA ALA A 45 -11.48 2.87 -7.80
C ALA A 45 -11.17 4.28 -7.27
N VAL A 46 -12.11 4.80 -6.47
CA VAL A 46 -11.99 6.07 -5.74
C VAL A 46 -11.56 5.82 -4.31
N GLU A 47 -10.65 6.68 -3.84
CA GLU A 47 -10.17 6.67 -2.47
C GLU A 47 -10.88 7.73 -1.60
N LEU A 48 -10.41 7.87 -0.36
CA LEU A 48 -10.94 8.83 0.63
C LEU A 48 -11.04 10.25 0.08
N HIS A 49 -10.08 10.67 -0.75
CA HIS A 49 -10.00 12.00 -1.32
C HIS A 49 -10.13 11.98 -2.85
N GLN A 50 -10.80 12.98 -3.40
CA GLN A 50 -11.07 13.10 -4.83
C GLN A 50 -9.82 13.45 -5.66
N GLU A 51 -8.71 13.78 -5.03
CA GLU A 51 -7.40 13.98 -5.66
C GLU A 51 -6.68 12.66 -5.99
N GLN A 52 -7.25 11.50 -5.65
CA GLN A 52 -6.62 10.20 -5.84
C GLN A 52 -7.41 9.31 -6.79
N LEU A 53 -6.68 8.52 -7.58
CA LEU A 53 -7.24 7.45 -8.41
C LEU A 53 -6.47 6.16 -8.14
N GLU A 54 -7.17 5.07 -7.88
CA GLU A 54 -6.58 3.74 -7.71
C GLU A 54 -6.75 2.92 -9.00
N VAL A 55 -5.69 2.21 -9.38
CA VAL A 55 -5.66 1.26 -10.50
C VAL A 55 -5.33 -0.13 -9.95
N ILE A 56 -6.18 -1.10 -10.25
CA ILE A 56 -6.11 -2.45 -9.68
C ILE A 56 -5.90 -3.45 -10.82
N THR A 57 -4.82 -4.22 -10.74
CA THR A 57 -4.54 -5.28 -11.71
C THR A 57 -5.30 -6.56 -11.39
N HIS A 58 -5.55 -7.38 -12.41
CA HIS A 58 -5.96 -8.77 -12.21
C HIS A 58 -4.85 -9.62 -11.56
N PRO A 59 -5.20 -10.78 -10.96
CA PRO A 59 -4.20 -11.71 -10.46
C PRO A 59 -3.35 -12.33 -11.58
N HIS A 60 -2.03 -12.19 -11.49
CA HIS A 60 -1.07 -12.74 -12.45
C HIS A 60 -0.29 -13.92 -11.90
N SER A 61 0.14 -14.83 -12.79
CA SER A 61 1.09 -15.90 -12.49
C SER A 61 2.52 -15.60 -12.98
N SER A 62 2.70 -14.57 -13.80
CA SER A 62 3.98 -14.18 -14.40
C SER A 62 4.28 -12.69 -14.20
N LEU A 63 5.56 -12.35 -14.07
CA LEU A 63 5.99 -10.94 -13.94
C LEU A 63 5.75 -10.15 -15.24
N SER A 64 5.91 -10.79 -16.40
CA SER A 64 5.66 -10.15 -17.69
C SER A 64 4.19 -9.78 -17.89
N GLY A 65 3.27 -10.66 -17.45
CA GLY A 65 1.83 -10.37 -17.47
C GLY A 65 1.49 -9.19 -16.57
N LEU A 66 1.96 -9.21 -15.33
CA LEU A 66 1.75 -8.11 -14.39
C LEU A 66 2.33 -6.79 -14.91
N ALA A 67 3.56 -6.81 -15.44
CA ALA A 67 4.22 -5.62 -15.98
C ALA A 67 3.44 -5.00 -17.14
N ALA A 68 2.89 -5.84 -18.03
CA ALA A 68 2.05 -5.36 -19.13
C ALA A 68 0.77 -4.69 -18.62
N GLU A 69 0.11 -5.27 -17.62
CA GLU A 69 -1.13 -4.71 -17.07
C GLU A 69 -0.89 -3.42 -16.26
N ILE A 70 0.20 -3.34 -15.50
CA ILE A 70 0.60 -2.10 -14.80
C ILE A 70 0.78 -0.96 -15.82
N LEU A 71 1.47 -1.23 -16.93
CA LEU A 71 1.69 -0.22 -17.98
C LEU A 71 0.37 0.19 -18.64
N SER A 72 -0.50 -0.77 -18.97
CA SER A 72 -1.80 -0.45 -19.57
C SER A 72 -2.72 0.29 -18.59
N GLY A 73 -2.72 -0.10 -17.32
CA GLY A 73 -3.48 0.53 -16.24
C GLY A 73 -3.10 1.99 -16.05
N ARG A 74 -1.79 2.27 -15.90
CA ARG A 74 -1.26 3.64 -15.82
C ARG A 74 -1.61 4.47 -17.06
N ALA A 75 -1.45 3.89 -18.26
CA ALA A 75 -1.77 4.59 -19.51
C ALA A 75 -3.27 4.91 -19.63
N PHE A 76 -4.13 3.97 -19.22
CA PHE A 76 -5.57 4.13 -19.23
C PHE A 76 -6.00 5.23 -18.26
N ALA A 77 -5.56 5.16 -17.01
CA ALA A 77 -5.82 6.18 -15.99
C ALA A 77 -5.35 7.58 -16.43
N ASP A 78 -4.14 7.71 -17.00
CA ASP A 78 -3.65 9.00 -17.52
C ASP A 78 -4.51 9.49 -18.71
N SER A 79 -5.00 8.59 -19.56
CA SER A 79 -5.87 8.96 -20.67
C SER A 79 -7.19 9.57 -20.21
N LEU A 80 -7.81 9.00 -19.17
CA LEU A 80 -9.02 9.54 -18.55
C LEU A 80 -8.75 10.92 -17.94
N ALA A 81 -7.65 11.06 -17.19
CA ALA A 81 -7.22 12.33 -16.62
C ALA A 81 -7.01 13.39 -17.69
N ARG A 82 -6.35 13.06 -18.80
CA ARG A 82 -6.10 13.98 -19.93
C ARG A 82 -7.39 14.45 -20.59
N ASN A 83 -8.38 13.58 -20.71
CA ASN A 83 -9.71 13.94 -21.21
C ASN A 83 -10.49 14.87 -20.25
N ALA A 84 -10.00 15.06 -19.03
CA ALA A 84 -10.50 16.04 -18.07
C ALA A 84 -9.56 17.25 -17.89
N GLY A 85 -8.50 17.38 -18.69
CA GLY A 85 -7.52 18.47 -18.58
C GLY A 85 -6.48 18.27 -17.47
N ALA A 86 -6.37 17.06 -16.92
CA ALA A 86 -5.45 16.69 -15.84
C ALA A 86 -4.42 15.64 -16.29
N ARG A 87 -3.56 15.22 -15.37
CA ARG A 87 -2.65 14.05 -15.49
C ARG A 87 -2.74 13.22 -14.22
N ILE A 88 -2.35 11.95 -14.31
CA ILE A 88 -1.99 11.20 -13.09
C ILE A 88 -0.50 11.37 -12.79
N ALA A 89 -0.14 11.30 -11.51
CA ALA A 89 1.24 11.33 -11.04
C ALA A 89 1.46 10.23 -9.99
N ALA A 90 2.44 9.36 -10.23
CA ALA A 90 2.89 8.32 -9.31
C ALA A 90 3.76 8.95 -8.19
N LEU A 91 3.09 9.64 -7.28
CA LEU A 91 3.69 10.35 -6.15
C LEU A 91 2.97 9.91 -4.88
N ALA A 92 3.72 9.37 -3.90
CA ALA A 92 3.12 8.88 -2.66
C ALA A 92 2.61 10.00 -1.74
N THR A 93 3.08 11.24 -1.94
CA THR A 93 2.57 12.46 -1.30
C THR A 93 2.66 13.64 -2.27
N SER A 94 1.85 14.68 -2.05
CA SER A 94 1.95 15.92 -2.83
C SER A 94 3.22 16.70 -2.46
N PRO A 95 4.06 17.08 -3.43
CA PRO A 95 5.18 17.99 -3.19
C PRO A 95 4.75 19.46 -3.04
N LEU A 96 3.47 19.76 -3.30
CA LEU A 96 2.88 21.08 -3.16
C LEU A 96 1.90 21.12 -1.99
N PHE A 97 1.57 22.33 -1.55
CA PHE A 97 0.49 22.54 -0.60
C PHE A 97 -0.84 22.06 -1.20
N VAL A 98 -1.65 21.38 -0.39
CA VAL A 98 -2.95 20.84 -0.81
C VAL A 98 -3.94 20.90 0.35
N THR A 99 -5.19 21.23 0.02
CA THR A 99 -6.34 21.04 0.90
C THR A 99 -7.20 19.95 0.26
N PRO A 100 -7.12 18.69 0.71
CA PRO A 100 -7.81 17.58 0.07
C PRO A 100 -9.33 17.70 0.14
N HIS A 101 -10.03 17.18 -0.88
CA HIS A 101 -11.49 17.13 -0.91
C HIS A 101 -11.98 15.71 -0.68
N ALA A 102 -12.76 15.51 0.38
CA ALA A 102 -13.31 14.21 0.70
C ALA A 102 -14.28 13.73 -0.39
N THR A 103 -14.14 12.46 -0.77
CA THR A 103 -15.12 11.78 -1.63
C THR A 103 -16.44 11.63 -0.86
N SER A 104 -17.55 12.05 -1.48
CA SER A 104 -18.88 12.00 -0.85
C SER A 104 -19.34 10.55 -0.65
N ASN A 105 -19.18 10.04 0.58
CA ASN A 105 -19.53 8.68 0.96
C ASN A 105 -19.74 8.62 2.47
N THR A 106 -20.87 8.04 2.92
CA THR A 106 -21.20 7.91 4.35
C THR A 106 -20.10 7.23 5.18
N ARG A 107 -19.35 6.29 4.59
CA ARG A 107 -18.20 5.66 5.23
C ARG A 107 -17.06 6.66 5.45
N TYR A 108 -16.76 7.48 4.45
CA TYR A 108 -15.69 8.48 4.51
C TYR A 108 -16.03 9.63 5.46
N ASP A 109 -17.29 10.08 5.47
CA ASP A 109 -17.77 11.09 6.42
C ASP A 109 -17.57 10.61 7.87
N ALA A 110 -17.91 9.35 8.15
CA ALA A 110 -17.70 8.75 9.47
C ALA A 110 -16.21 8.66 9.87
N LEU A 111 -15.31 8.42 8.89
CA LEU A 111 -13.86 8.41 9.13
C LEU A 111 -13.33 9.83 9.43
N LEU A 112 -13.78 10.83 8.67
CA LEU A 112 -13.39 12.23 8.86
C LEU A 112 -13.84 12.78 10.21
N GLU A 113 -15.04 12.43 10.65
CA GLU A 113 -15.54 12.79 11.98
C GLU A 113 -14.72 12.11 13.08
N LYS A 114 -14.46 10.81 12.94
CA LYS A 114 -13.78 10.02 13.97
C LYS A 114 -12.29 10.35 14.12
N PHE A 115 -11.56 10.45 13.02
CA PHE A 115 -10.11 10.65 13.02
C PHE A 115 -9.69 12.12 12.83
N ALA A 116 -10.66 13.01 12.60
CA ALA A 116 -10.47 14.46 12.53
C ALA A 116 -9.27 14.85 11.64
N LEU A 117 -8.31 15.59 12.20
CA LEU A 117 -7.16 16.11 11.45
C LEU A 117 -6.35 14.99 10.77
N THR A 118 -6.23 13.82 11.40
CA THR A 118 -5.50 12.68 10.82
C THR A 118 -6.11 12.26 9.49
N ALA A 119 -7.44 12.14 9.41
CA ALA A 119 -8.13 11.78 8.17
C ALA A 119 -8.15 12.93 7.16
N ARG A 120 -8.34 14.19 7.59
CA ARG A 120 -8.37 15.36 6.70
C ARG A 120 -7.04 15.61 6.00
N GLU A 121 -5.93 15.25 6.64
CA GLU A 121 -4.60 15.36 6.06
C GLU A 121 -4.17 14.09 5.30
N GLN A 122 -4.98 13.03 5.26
CA GLN A 122 -4.59 11.74 4.69
C GLN A 122 -4.72 11.71 3.15
N LEU A 123 -3.89 12.50 2.47
CA LEU A 123 -3.72 12.42 1.01
C LEU A 123 -2.37 11.75 0.69
N THR A 124 -2.37 10.42 0.69
CA THR A 124 -1.17 9.61 0.42
C THR A 124 -1.48 8.50 -0.56
N CYS A 125 -0.58 8.24 -1.50
CA CYS A 125 -0.72 7.18 -2.49
C CYS A 125 0.21 5.99 -2.19
N GLY A 126 -0.38 4.81 -1.98
CA GLY A 126 0.32 3.55 -1.77
C GLY A 126 0.46 2.67 -3.01
N CYS A 127 1.25 1.62 -2.86
CA CYS A 127 1.25 0.44 -3.72
C CYS A 127 0.97 -0.77 -2.84
N HIS A 128 -0.17 -1.43 -3.03
CA HIS A 128 -0.54 -2.63 -2.28
C HIS A 128 -0.29 -3.88 -3.13
N ILE A 129 0.32 -4.89 -2.55
CA ILE A 129 0.63 -6.14 -3.25
C ILE A 129 -0.13 -7.28 -2.59
N HIS A 130 -0.97 -7.95 -3.38
CA HIS A 130 -1.70 -9.14 -2.99
C HIS A 130 -0.98 -10.39 -3.48
N VAL A 131 -0.83 -11.40 -2.63
CA VAL A 131 -0.30 -12.72 -3.01
C VAL A 131 -1.22 -13.82 -2.49
N SER A 132 -1.61 -14.74 -3.37
CA SER A 132 -2.51 -15.85 -3.04
C SER A 132 -1.90 -16.78 -1.98
N VAL A 133 -2.72 -17.21 -1.03
CA VAL A 133 -2.38 -18.24 -0.03
C VAL A 133 -3.42 -19.35 -0.04
N ASP A 134 -3.01 -20.55 0.38
CA ASP A 134 -3.86 -21.75 0.32
C ASP A 134 -4.94 -21.77 1.43
N SER A 135 -4.69 -21.08 2.56
CA SER A 135 -5.64 -20.93 3.66
C SER A 135 -5.27 -19.74 4.56
N ASP A 136 -6.16 -19.37 5.48
CA ASP A 136 -5.88 -18.35 6.49
C ASP A 136 -4.75 -18.77 7.44
N GLU A 137 -4.61 -20.06 7.76
CA GLU A 137 -3.48 -20.57 8.55
C GLU A 137 -2.15 -20.33 7.84
N GLU A 138 -2.09 -20.61 6.54
CA GLU A 138 -0.90 -20.28 5.74
C GLU A 138 -0.68 -18.77 5.70
N GLY A 139 -1.74 -17.99 5.48
CA GLY A 139 -1.67 -16.53 5.43
C GLY A 139 -1.14 -15.91 6.72
N VAL A 140 -1.66 -16.32 7.88
CA VAL A 140 -1.14 -15.85 9.18
C VAL A 140 0.29 -16.30 9.41
N ALA A 141 0.62 -17.55 9.07
CA ALA A 141 1.99 -18.02 9.19
C ALA A 141 2.97 -17.23 8.31
N VAL A 142 2.52 -16.78 7.14
CA VAL A 142 3.26 -15.85 6.28
C VAL A 142 3.41 -14.50 6.97
N LEU A 143 2.30 -13.90 7.44
CA LEU A 143 2.31 -12.60 8.13
C LEU A 143 3.32 -12.57 9.28
N ASP A 144 3.32 -13.60 10.13
CA ASP A 144 4.21 -13.71 11.29
C ASP A 144 5.71 -13.75 10.90
N ARG A 145 6.03 -14.30 9.72
CA ARG A 145 7.42 -14.51 9.23
C ARG A 145 7.96 -13.35 8.40
N ILE A 146 7.11 -12.60 7.71
CA ILE A 146 7.57 -11.50 6.82
C ILE A 146 7.79 -10.18 7.56
N ARG A 147 7.39 -10.06 8.83
CA ARG A 147 7.36 -8.78 9.57
C ARG A 147 8.69 -8.02 9.52
N SER A 148 9.81 -8.71 9.71
CA SER A 148 11.17 -8.13 9.69
C SER A 148 11.64 -7.73 8.28
N TRP A 149 10.95 -8.17 7.22
CA TRP A 149 11.25 -7.88 5.82
C TRP A 149 10.42 -6.74 5.23
N LEU A 150 9.41 -6.24 5.95
CA LEU A 150 8.58 -5.12 5.49
C LEU A 150 9.36 -3.79 5.42
N PRO A 151 10.23 -3.42 6.39
CA PRO A 151 10.98 -2.16 6.30
C PRO A 151 11.93 -2.07 5.07
N PRO A 152 12.67 -3.12 4.67
CA PRO A 152 13.41 -3.10 3.41
C PRO A 152 12.55 -2.80 2.17
N LEU A 153 11.33 -3.34 2.08
CA LEU A 153 10.41 -3.05 0.96
C LEU A 153 9.98 -1.57 0.93
N MET A 154 9.73 -1.00 2.12
CA MET A 154 9.43 0.42 2.29
C MET A 154 10.63 1.30 1.86
N ALA A 155 11.85 0.94 2.25
CA ALA A 155 13.06 1.65 1.84
C ALA A 155 13.24 1.64 0.31
N LEU A 156 13.04 0.48 -0.33
CA LEU A 156 13.17 0.32 -1.79
C LEU A 156 12.13 1.10 -2.59
N SER A 157 10.92 1.28 -2.04
CA SER A 157 9.80 1.94 -2.74
C SER A 157 9.68 3.43 -2.42
N SER A 158 10.50 3.97 -1.51
CA SER A 158 10.38 5.34 -0.98
C SER A 158 10.27 6.40 -2.10
N ASN A 159 9.13 7.10 -2.13
CA ASN A 159 8.80 8.07 -3.17
C ASN A 159 7.91 9.21 -2.61
N SER A 160 8.18 9.64 -1.38
CA SER A 160 7.45 10.72 -0.72
C SER A 160 8.33 11.63 0.13
N PRO A 161 9.35 12.32 -0.43
CA PRO A 161 10.23 13.16 0.37
C PRO A 161 9.60 14.48 0.85
N PHE A 162 8.51 14.92 0.22
CA PHE A 162 7.81 16.16 0.55
C PHE A 162 6.48 15.92 1.26
N TRP A 163 6.05 16.88 2.06
CA TRP A 163 4.71 16.94 2.65
C TRP A 163 4.21 18.38 2.69
N ASN A 164 3.05 18.65 2.09
CA ASN A 164 2.41 19.97 2.07
C ASN A 164 3.36 21.11 1.66
N GLY A 165 4.11 20.92 0.56
CA GLY A 165 5.02 21.96 0.05
C GLY A 165 6.38 22.04 0.75
N THR A 166 6.64 21.17 1.73
CA THR A 166 7.86 21.21 2.55
C THR A 166 8.67 19.94 2.36
N ASP A 167 9.99 20.07 2.17
CA ASP A 167 10.91 18.94 2.29
C ASP A 167 10.85 18.42 3.73
N SER A 168 10.36 17.20 3.89
CA SER A 168 10.13 16.61 5.20
C SER A 168 11.41 16.09 5.86
N GLY A 169 12.48 15.94 5.06
CA GLY A 169 13.68 15.22 5.44
C GLY A 169 13.50 13.70 5.53
N TYR A 170 12.38 13.12 5.11
CA TYR A 170 12.19 11.66 5.00
C TYR A 170 12.36 11.21 3.55
N ALA A 171 12.67 9.94 3.33
CA ALA A 171 12.60 9.33 2.00
C ALA A 171 11.16 8.90 1.67
N SER A 172 10.44 8.37 2.67
CA SER A 172 9.01 8.06 2.62
C SER A 172 8.28 8.76 3.77
N PHE A 173 7.79 9.98 3.53
CA PHE A 173 6.93 10.66 4.50
C PHE A 173 5.54 10.04 4.59
N ARG A 174 5.06 9.36 3.54
CA ARG A 174 3.79 8.60 3.57
C ARG A 174 3.74 7.65 4.77
N THR A 175 4.85 6.97 5.09
CA THR A 175 4.92 6.10 6.27
C THR A 175 4.69 6.87 7.58
N GLN A 176 5.26 8.07 7.72
CA GLN A 176 5.05 8.90 8.91
C GLN A 176 3.60 9.38 9.03
N ALA A 177 3.00 9.79 7.90
CA ALA A 177 1.59 10.20 7.86
C ALA A 177 0.64 9.03 8.16
N TRP A 178 0.90 7.84 7.59
CA TRP A 178 0.11 6.62 7.76
C TRP A 178 0.16 6.08 9.19
N ASN A 179 1.30 6.17 9.87
CA ASN A 179 1.48 5.67 11.25
C ASN A 179 0.66 6.44 12.31
N ARG A 180 -0.04 7.52 11.92
CA ARG A 180 -0.99 8.23 12.80
C ARG A 180 -2.33 7.53 12.92
N TRP A 181 -2.65 6.60 12.03
CA TRP A 181 -3.85 5.78 12.12
C TRP A 181 -3.73 4.78 13.26
N SER A 182 -4.83 4.58 14.01
CA SER A 182 -4.80 3.90 15.30
C SER A 182 -4.36 2.43 15.25
N SER A 183 -4.47 1.79 14.09
CA SER A 183 -4.09 0.39 13.87
C SER A 183 -2.95 0.21 12.87
N ALA A 184 -2.36 1.30 12.36
CA ALA A 184 -1.27 1.23 11.40
C ALA A 184 0.05 0.78 12.05
N GLY A 185 0.89 0.12 11.25
CA GLY A 185 2.22 -0.32 11.64
C GLY A 185 2.35 -1.84 11.80
N PRO A 186 3.50 -2.27 12.35
CA PRO A 186 3.83 -3.69 12.48
C PRO A 186 3.01 -4.34 13.60
N THR A 187 2.75 -5.64 13.43
CA THR A 187 1.98 -6.44 14.39
C THR A 187 2.88 -7.35 15.23
N GLU A 188 2.35 -7.76 16.39
CA GLU A 188 2.87 -8.93 17.10
C GLU A 188 2.56 -10.21 16.32
N ILE A 189 3.16 -11.32 16.76
CA ILE A 189 2.84 -12.65 16.23
C ILE A 189 1.41 -13.02 16.61
N PHE A 190 0.66 -13.52 15.64
CA PHE A 190 -0.67 -14.05 15.85
C PHE A 190 -0.64 -15.55 16.18
N GLY A 191 0.22 -16.31 15.51
CA GLY A 191 0.42 -17.75 15.74
C GLY A 191 -0.67 -18.67 15.18
N SER A 192 -1.88 -18.17 14.93
CA SER A 192 -2.94 -18.92 14.25
C SER A 192 -3.98 -18.03 13.58
N ALA A 193 -4.67 -18.57 12.57
CA ALA A 193 -5.82 -17.92 11.94
C ALA A 193 -6.89 -17.51 12.96
N GLN A 194 -7.19 -18.39 13.92
CA GLN A 194 -8.14 -18.09 15.00
C GLN A 194 -7.72 -16.88 15.83
N ALA A 195 -6.45 -16.81 16.23
CA ALA A 195 -5.93 -15.69 17.02
C ALA A 195 -5.92 -14.38 16.23
N TYR A 196 -5.61 -14.44 14.93
CA TYR A 196 -5.71 -13.30 14.03
C TYR A 196 -7.14 -12.78 13.94
N HIS A 197 -8.11 -13.64 13.64
CA HIS A 197 -9.51 -13.26 13.51
C HIS A 197 -10.10 -12.75 14.82
N GLN A 198 -9.72 -13.37 15.96
CA GLN A 198 -10.09 -12.85 17.26
C GLN A 198 -9.53 -11.45 17.50
N ARG A 199 -8.27 -11.20 17.13
CA ARG A 199 -7.66 -9.87 17.28
C ARG A 199 -8.34 -8.81 16.40
N VAL A 200 -8.68 -9.17 15.16
CA VAL A 200 -9.45 -8.29 14.26
C VAL A 200 -10.82 -7.99 14.86
N ALA A 201 -11.51 -9.00 15.38
CA ALA A 201 -12.81 -8.84 16.03
C ALA A 201 -12.73 -7.98 17.30
N ASP A 202 -11.70 -8.17 18.12
CA ASP A 202 -11.46 -7.38 19.33
C ASP A 202 -11.22 -5.90 18.97
N LEU A 203 -10.43 -5.62 17.92
CA LEU A 203 -10.22 -4.27 17.41
C LEU A 203 -11.52 -3.65 16.89
N ALA A 204 -12.32 -4.40 16.14
CA ALA A 204 -13.65 -3.97 15.69
C ALA A 204 -14.58 -3.66 16.87
N ALA A 205 -14.56 -4.47 17.93
CA ALA A 205 -15.37 -4.29 19.12
C ALA A 205 -15.02 -3.02 19.92
N THR A 206 -13.83 -2.43 19.73
CA THR A 206 -13.48 -1.12 20.32
C THR A 206 -14.29 0.04 19.72
N GLY A 207 -14.90 -0.17 18.54
CA GLY A 207 -15.61 0.87 17.80
C GLY A 207 -14.68 1.89 17.13
N VAL A 208 -13.35 1.72 17.16
CA VAL A 208 -12.39 2.65 16.53
C VAL A 208 -12.21 2.31 15.05
N VAL A 209 -11.74 1.09 14.75
CA VAL A 209 -11.49 0.58 13.38
C VAL A 209 -12.28 -0.69 13.15
N ASN A 210 -12.92 -0.83 11.99
CA ASN A 210 -13.63 -2.08 11.63
C ASN A 210 -12.71 -3.09 10.95
N ASN A 211 -11.80 -2.59 10.10
CA ASN A 211 -10.76 -3.36 9.45
C ASN A 211 -9.42 -2.70 9.80
N PRO A 212 -8.45 -3.44 10.34
CA PRO A 212 -7.18 -2.85 10.72
C PRO A 212 -6.30 -2.53 9.51
N ASP A 213 -5.49 -1.49 9.67
CA ASP A 213 -4.57 -0.92 8.68
C ASP A 213 -3.12 -1.37 8.89
N PHE A 214 -2.94 -2.62 9.33
CA PHE A 214 -1.64 -3.23 9.55
C PHE A 214 -0.74 -3.13 8.31
N ASP A 215 0.57 -3.09 8.53
CA ASP A 215 1.59 -3.06 7.45
C ASP A 215 1.44 -4.22 6.44
N ALA A 216 0.99 -5.38 6.94
CA ALA A 216 0.51 -6.49 6.12
C ALA A 216 -0.66 -7.19 6.82
N ARG A 217 -1.62 -7.71 6.06
CA ARG A 217 -2.85 -8.35 6.59
C ARG A 217 -3.37 -9.48 5.71
N LEU A 218 -4.28 -10.28 6.25
CA LEU A 218 -5.18 -11.08 5.41
C LEU A 218 -6.17 -10.14 4.73
N SER A 219 -6.33 -10.27 3.41
CA SER A 219 -7.35 -9.52 2.70
C SER A 219 -8.74 -10.00 3.12
N ALA A 220 -9.65 -9.05 3.38
CA ALA A 220 -11.04 -9.37 3.71
C ALA A 220 -11.86 -9.85 2.49
N ARG A 221 -11.37 -9.60 1.27
CA ARG A 221 -12.10 -9.85 0.01
C ARG A 221 -11.50 -10.98 -0.81
N HIS A 222 -10.20 -11.23 -0.65
CA HIS A 222 -9.45 -12.16 -1.47
C HIS A 222 -8.65 -13.13 -0.58
N PRO A 223 -8.48 -14.41 -0.99
CA PRO A 223 -7.65 -15.38 -0.26
C PRO A 223 -6.15 -15.07 -0.46
N THR A 224 -5.73 -13.91 0.03
CA THR A 224 -4.41 -13.33 -0.20
C THR A 224 -3.87 -12.70 1.08
N VAL A 225 -2.56 -12.71 1.21
CA VAL A 225 -1.85 -11.76 2.08
C VAL A 225 -1.64 -10.47 1.30
N GLU A 226 -1.97 -9.35 1.91
CA GLU A 226 -1.91 -7.99 1.36
C GLU A 226 -0.81 -7.20 2.08
N ILE A 227 0.19 -6.70 1.33
CA ILE A 227 1.33 -5.94 1.83
C ILE A 227 1.12 -4.47 1.46
N ARG A 228 1.16 -3.57 2.44
CA ARG A 228 0.70 -2.17 2.31
C ARG A 228 1.75 -1.10 2.62
N VAL A 229 2.97 -1.53 2.92
CA VAL A 229 4.06 -0.64 3.35
C VAL A 229 4.67 0.23 2.24
N SER A 230 4.45 -0.14 0.97
CA SER A 230 5.10 0.52 -0.15
C SER A 230 4.42 1.82 -0.55
N ASP A 231 5.23 2.82 -0.83
CA ASP A 231 4.82 4.01 -1.58
C ASP A 231 4.52 3.59 -3.04
N VAL A 232 3.63 4.32 -3.71
CA VAL A 232 3.50 4.17 -5.17
C VAL A 232 4.85 4.49 -5.82
N CYS A 233 5.36 3.58 -6.66
CA CYS A 233 6.66 3.75 -7.29
C CYS A 233 6.56 4.66 -8.53
N LEU A 234 7.51 5.58 -8.68
CA LEU A 234 7.55 6.49 -9.83
C LEU A 234 7.66 5.70 -11.15
N ASP A 235 8.64 4.79 -11.22
CA ASP A 235 8.85 3.92 -12.37
C ASP A 235 8.03 2.61 -12.21
N PRO A 236 7.23 2.21 -13.22
CA PRO A 236 6.46 0.97 -13.14
C PRO A 236 7.35 -0.29 -13.02
N ARG A 237 8.62 -0.24 -13.44
CA ARG A 237 9.56 -1.36 -13.27
C ARG A 237 9.87 -1.62 -11.80
N ASP A 238 9.87 -0.57 -10.98
CA ASP A 238 10.09 -0.69 -9.54
C ASP A 238 8.87 -1.31 -8.86
N THR A 239 7.64 -0.97 -9.28
CA THR A 239 6.42 -1.67 -8.85
C THR A 239 6.52 -3.18 -9.14
N VAL A 240 6.95 -3.56 -10.35
CA VAL A 240 7.12 -4.97 -10.73
C VAL A 240 8.20 -5.65 -9.88
N LEU A 241 9.31 -4.96 -9.56
CA LEU A 241 10.35 -5.47 -8.68
C LEU A 241 9.82 -5.71 -7.26
N ILE A 242 9.14 -4.73 -6.67
CA ILE A 242 8.54 -4.86 -5.34
C ILE A 242 7.54 -6.03 -5.32
N ALA A 243 6.67 -6.13 -6.32
CA ALA A 243 5.72 -7.24 -6.44
C ALA A 243 6.43 -8.60 -6.55
N ALA A 244 7.55 -8.68 -7.27
CA ALA A 244 8.37 -9.89 -7.37
C ALA A 244 8.97 -10.29 -6.01
N LEU A 245 9.52 -9.32 -5.28
CA LEU A 245 10.11 -9.52 -3.96
C LEU A 245 9.05 -9.97 -2.96
N VAL A 246 7.89 -9.31 -2.93
CA VAL A 246 6.76 -9.68 -2.07
C VAL A 246 6.27 -11.10 -2.37
N ARG A 247 6.09 -11.46 -3.64
CA ARG A 247 5.73 -12.83 -4.04
C ARG A 247 6.75 -13.86 -3.57
N GLY A 248 8.05 -13.55 -3.71
CA GLY A 248 9.15 -14.39 -3.24
C GLY A 248 9.18 -14.55 -1.72
N LEU A 249 8.95 -13.46 -0.98
CA LEU A 249 8.85 -13.46 0.48
C LEU A 249 7.68 -14.32 0.97
N VAL A 250 6.50 -14.16 0.39
CA VAL A 250 5.31 -14.96 0.74
C VAL A 250 5.52 -16.44 0.42
N GLU A 251 6.06 -16.77 -0.76
CA GLU A 251 6.40 -18.15 -1.12
C GLU A 251 7.41 -18.77 -0.12
N THR A 252 8.44 -18.00 0.25
CA THR A 252 9.48 -18.44 1.19
C THR A 252 8.89 -18.68 2.57
N ALA A 253 8.13 -17.72 3.11
CA ALA A 253 7.51 -17.83 4.42
C ALA A 253 6.50 -18.99 4.50
N ALA A 254 5.74 -19.23 3.44
CA ALA A 254 4.83 -20.37 3.37
C ALA A 254 5.57 -21.72 3.36
N ARG A 255 6.71 -21.83 2.68
CA ARG A 255 7.56 -23.03 2.72
C ARG A 255 8.19 -23.24 4.09
N GLU A 256 8.67 -22.17 4.72
CA GLU A 256 9.21 -22.19 6.08
C GLU A 256 8.17 -22.71 7.06
N TRP A 257 6.94 -22.21 6.99
CA TRP A 257 5.82 -22.71 7.79
C TRP A 257 5.55 -24.20 7.56
N LYS A 258 5.45 -24.65 6.30
CA LYS A 258 5.26 -26.08 5.96
C LYS A 258 6.40 -26.97 6.48
N SER A 259 7.61 -26.41 6.61
CA SER A 259 8.77 -27.12 7.18
C SER A 259 8.86 -27.06 8.71
N GLY A 260 7.94 -26.37 9.39
CA GLY A 260 7.94 -26.21 10.85
C GLY A 260 8.97 -25.20 11.38
N LYS A 261 9.52 -24.32 10.53
CA LYS A 261 10.42 -23.25 10.99
C LYS A 261 9.61 -22.17 11.68
N GLU A 262 9.88 -21.91 12.96
CA GLU A 262 9.20 -20.87 13.74
C GLU A 262 9.46 -19.45 13.19
N PRO A 263 8.50 -18.52 13.34
CA PRO A 263 8.73 -17.12 13.04
C PRO A 263 9.77 -16.51 13.97
N ASP A 264 10.39 -15.42 13.52
CA ASP A 264 11.22 -14.57 14.36
C ASP A 264 10.36 -13.89 15.43
N MET A 265 10.71 -14.05 16.71
CA MET A 265 9.97 -13.55 17.87
C MET A 265 10.29 -12.08 18.22
N VAL A 266 10.90 -11.32 17.29
CA VAL A 266 11.16 -9.90 17.48
C VAL A 266 9.87 -9.13 17.83
N PRO A 267 9.88 -8.31 18.91
CA PRO A 267 8.73 -7.50 19.29
C PRO A 267 8.37 -6.43 18.23
N ALA A 268 7.09 -6.15 18.06
CA ALA A 268 6.63 -5.16 17.06
C ALA A 268 7.20 -3.76 17.30
N ILE A 269 7.50 -3.40 18.54
CA ILE A 269 8.11 -2.11 18.88
C ILE A 269 9.52 -1.93 18.30
N ILE A 270 10.27 -3.03 18.12
CA ILE A 270 11.58 -3.02 17.45
C ILE A 270 11.41 -2.91 15.94
N LEU A 271 10.45 -3.66 15.38
CA LEU A 271 10.10 -3.55 13.95
C LEU A 271 9.67 -2.12 13.56
N ARG A 272 8.99 -1.41 14.47
CA ARG A 272 8.64 0.00 14.29
C ARG A 272 9.87 0.90 14.16
N GLN A 273 11.00 0.57 14.81
CA GLN A 273 12.27 1.28 14.60
C GLN A 273 12.82 1.02 13.19
N GLY A 274 12.68 -0.21 12.70
CA GLY A 274 13.05 -0.57 11.33
C GLY A 274 12.24 0.21 10.30
N ALA A 275 10.92 0.25 10.45
CA ALA A 275 10.04 1.05 9.57
C ALA A 275 10.40 2.54 9.63
N TRP A 276 10.70 3.08 10.82
CA TRP A 276 11.13 4.47 10.96
C TRP A 276 12.46 4.72 10.22
N LEU A 277 13.48 3.88 10.42
CA LEU A 277 14.78 4.00 9.72
C LEU A 277 14.61 3.93 8.20
N ALA A 278 13.84 2.96 7.72
CA ALA A 278 13.53 2.80 6.30
C ALA A 278 12.85 4.05 5.73
N SER A 279 11.83 4.57 6.42
CA SER A 279 11.14 5.77 5.97
C SER A 279 12.03 7.02 5.99
N ARG A 280 12.99 7.11 6.92
CA ARG A 280 13.86 8.27 7.06
C ARG A 280 14.97 8.30 6.02
N TRP A 281 15.58 7.16 5.74
CA TRP A 281 16.82 7.08 4.98
C TRP A 281 16.67 6.39 3.61
N GLY A 282 15.56 5.71 3.34
CA GLY A 282 15.42 4.89 2.14
C GLY A 282 16.59 3.90 2.04
N ILE A 283 17.21 3.82 0.86
CA ILE A 283 18.35 2.95 0.57
C ILE A 283 19.72 3.61 0.81
N ASP A 284 19.76 4.83 1.35
CA ASP A 284 20.98 5.63 1.47
C ASP A 284 21.54 5.70 2.90
N GLY A 285 20.93 5.00 3.86
CA GLY A 285 21.38 4.96 5.25
C GLY A 285 21.53 3.55 5.81
N GLU A 286 21.72 3.50 7.13
CA GLU A 286 21.65 2.26 7.89
C GLU A 286 20.19 1.85 8.12
N LEU A 287 19.90 0.59 7.85
CA LEU A 287 18.59 -0.02 8.07
C LEU A 287 18.67 -1.05 9.18
N LEU A 288 17.52 -1.44 9.72
CA LEU A 288 17.45 -2.54 10.66
C LEU A 288 17.57 -3.86 9.90
N HIS A 289 18.66 -4.61 10.13
CA HIS A 289 18.88 -5.88 9.45
C HIS A 289 17.79 -6.91 9.82
N PRO A 290 17.10 -7.54 8.85
CA PRO A 290 15.93 -8.39 9.09
C PRO A 290 16.16 -9.61 10.00
N LEU A 291 17.41 -10.09 10.13
CA LEU A 291 17.73 -11.29 10.93
C LEU A 291 18.45 -11.00 12.25
N THR A 292 19.12 -9.85 12.37
CA THR A 292 19.96 -9.55 13.55
C THR A 292 19.37 -8.42 14.37
N HIS A 293 18.45 -7.65 13.79
CA HIS A 293 17.80 -6.48 14.37
C HIS A 293 18.78 -5.45 14.90
N LYS A 294 19.90 -5.31 14.18
CA LYS A 294 20.92 -4.28 14.40
C LYS A 294 20.99 -3.38 13.17
N PRO A 295 21.46 -2.13 13.33
CA PRO A 295 21.80 -1.30 12.19
C PRO A 295 22.81 -2.02 11.28
N ASP A 296 22.56 -1.98 9.98
CA ASP A 296 23.45 -2.50 8.94
C ASP A 296 23.27 -1.68 7.65
N THR A 297 24.23 -1.76 6.73
CA THR A 297 24.19 -0.98 5.50
C THR A 297 23.05 -1.46 4.59
N ALA A 298 22.30 -0.53 4.00
CA ALA A 298 21.31 -0.87 2.96
C ALA A 298 21.94 -1.41 1.66
N ARG A 299 23.26 -1.26 1.50
CA ARG A 299 24.06 -1.62 0.33
C ARG A 299 25.12 -2.66 0.68
#